data_AF-A0A1W6JX72-F1
#
_entry.id   AF-A0A1W6JX72-F1
#
_cell.length_a   1.000
_cell.length_b   1.000
_cell.length_c   1.000
_cell.angle_alpha   90.00
_cell.angle_beta   90.00
_cell.angle_gamma   90.00
#
_symmetry.space_group_name_H-M   'P 1'
#
loop_
_entity.id
_entity.type
_entity.pdbx_description
1 polymer ?
#
loop_
_entity_poly.entity_id
_entity_poly.type
_entity_poly.pdbx_seq_one_letter_code
_entity_poly.pdbx_strand_id
1 'polypeptide(L)'
;MSWNFKSNKINKNYNNIMCSIDEIVSSNSVQNIRQKYNISQQSIHKFVTEYLIKIYVEKKLTEEEVLTKFEFPEEAKRELANEVKMQIKERNIQS
;
A
#
# COMPACT_ATOMS: atom_id res chain seq x y z
N MET A 1 -21.84 16.72 -31.68
CA MET A 1 -20.96 15.59 -31.30
C MET A 1 -21.46 15.03 -29.98
N SER A 2 -22.17 13.91 -30.01
CA SER A 2 -22.73 13.30 -28.80
C SER A 2 -21.70 12.33 -28.23
N TRP A 3 -21.06 12.72 -27.12
CA TRP A 3 -20.12 11.86 -26.40
C TRP A 3 -20.89 10.79 -25.63
N ASN A 4 -20.91 9.56 -26.17
CA ASN A 4 -21.42 8.38 -25.47
C ASN A 4 -20.33 7.83 -24.55
N PHE A 5 -20.32 8.26 -23.28
CA PHE A 5 -19.56 7.55 -22.25
C PHE A 5 -20.28 6.24 -21.94
N LYS A 6 -19.82 5.14 -22.56
CA LYS A 6 -20.12 3.80 -22.05
C LYS A 6 -19.51 3.72 -20.65
N SER A 7 -20.36 3.81 -19.64
CA SER A 7 -20.03 3.59 -18.24
C SER A 7 -19.60 2.13 -18.07
N ASN A 8 -18.34 1.84 -18.37
CA ASN A 8 -17.67 0.67 -17.82
C ASN A 8 -17.78 0.83 -16.32
N LYS A 9 -18.55 -0.06 -15.68
CA LYS A 9 -18.69 -0.16 -14.23
C LYS A 9 -17.29 -0.16 -13.63
N ILE A 10 -16.86 1.01 -13.16
CA ILE A 10 -15.60 1.16 -12.42
C ILE A 10 -15.79 0.23 -11.22
N ASN A 11 -14.98 -0.82 -11.18
CA ASN A 11 -15.02 -1.82 -10.15
C ASN A 11 -14.71 -1.09 -8.83
N LYS A 12 -15.76 -0.80 -8.05
CA LYS A 12 -15.75 0.09 -6.87
C LYS A 12 -14.64 -0.25 -5.86
N ASN A 13 -14.15 -1.49 -5.91
CA ASN A 13 -13.11 -1.98 -5.01
C ASN A 13 -11.75 -1.29 -5.21
N TYR A 14 -11.38 -0.92 -6.44
CA TYR A 14 -10.07 -0.31 -6.71
C TYR A 14 -9.94 1.10 -6.15
N ASN A 15 -11.03 1.90 -6.19
CA ASN A 15 -11.02 3.24 -5.63
C ASN A 15 -10.83 3.20 -4.10
N ASN A 16 -11.44 2.22 -3.42
CA ASN A 16 -11.26 2.04 -1.98
C ASN A 16 -9.83 1.62 -1.61
N ILE A 17 -9.18 0.80 -2.46
CA ILE A 17 -7.78 0.39 -2.27
C ILE A 17 -6.84 1.58 -2.46
N MET A 18 -7.06 2.41 -3.49
CA MET A 18 -6.22 3.59 -3.74
C MET A 18 -6.31 4.61 -2.59
N CYS A 19 -7.53 4.90 -2.09
CA CYS A 19 -7.71 5.74 -0.91
C CYS A 19 -6.99 5.13 0.31
N SER A 20 -7.06 3.81 0.49
CA SER A 20 -6.38 3.13 1.60
C SER A 20 -4.85 3.25 1.50
N ILE A 21 -4.28 3.15 0.29
CA ILE A 21 -2.83 3.33 0.07
C ILE A 21 -2.42 4.75 0.47
N ASP A 22 -3.10 5.77 -0.03
CA ASP A 22 -2.73 7.16 0.23
C ASP A 22 -2.85 7.49 1.72
N GLU A 23 -3.90 6.99 2.39
CA GLU A 23 -4.07 7.13 3.83
C GLU A 23 -2.92 6.46 4.61
N ILE A 24 -2.55 5.22 4.26
CA ILE A 24 -1.45 4.50 4.91
C ILE A 24 -0.12 5.23 4.70
N VAL A 25 0.16 5.68 3.48
CA VAL A 25 1.39 6.42 3.15
C VAL A 25 1.44 7.76 3.90
N SER A 26 0.29 8.39 4.13
CA SER A 26 0.18 9.63 4.89
C SER A 26 0.23 9.45 6.41
N SER A 27 0.22 8.21 6.93
CA SER A 27 0.20 7.97 8.37
C SER A 27 1.47 8.47 9.05
N ASN A 28 1.33 8.98 10.28
CA ASN A 28 2.45 9.48 11.07
C ASN A 28 3.54 8.42 11.24
N SER A 29 3.16 7.16 11.46
CA SER A 29 4.09 6.03 11.59
C SER A 29 4.91 5.84 10.31
N VAL A 30 4.27 5.83 9.14
CA VAL A 30 4.97 5.67 7.85
C VAL A 30 5.84 6.88 7.54
N GLN A 31 5.39 8.10 7.86
CA GLN A 31 6.21 9.31 7.73
C GLN A 31 7.43 9.31 8.67
N ASN A 32 7.30 8.77 9.88
CA ASN A 32 8.42 8.62 10.81
C ASN A 32 9.44 7.61 10.26
N ILE A 33 8.99 6.47 9.73
CA ILE A 33 9.88 5.47 9.11
C ILE A 33 10.58 6.07 7.89
N ARG A 34 9.83 6.84 7.07
CA ARG A 34 10.38 7.58 5.94
C ARG A 34 11.55 8.47 6.35
N GLN A 35 11.37 9.28 7.40
CA GLN A 35 12.38 10.20 7.89
C GLN A 35 13.56 9.46 8.53
N LYS A 36 13.27 8.44 9.35
CA LYS A 36 14.28 7.62 10.06
C LYS A 36 15.25 6.95 9.10
N TYR A 37 14.76 6.43 7.97
CA TYR A 37 15.59 5.72 6.99
C TYR A 37 15.87 6.52 5.71
N ASN A 38 15.51 7.81 5.68
CA ASN A 38 15.66 8.70 4.53
C ASN A 38 15.14 8.10 3.20
N ILE A 39 13.95 7.49 3.24
CA ILE A 39 13.34 6.84 2.07
C ILE A 39 12.52 7.87 1.28
N SER A 40 12.55 7.78 -0.05
CA SER A 40 11.71 8.66 -0.88
C SER A 40 10.22 8.35 -0.68
N GLN A 41 9.36 9.36 -0.78
CA GLN A 41 7.91 9.15 -0.67
C GLN A 41 7.38 8.26 -1.80
N GLN A 42 7.94 8.37 -3.01
CA GLN A 42 7.60 7.52 -4.15
C GLN A 42 7.94 6.05 -3.88
N SER A 43 9.09 5.80 -3.26
CA SER A 43 9.55 4.47 -2.88
C SER A 43 8.61 3.82 -1.86
N ILE A 44 8.17 4.57 -0.85
CA ILE A 44 7.19 4.11 0.14
C ILE A 44 5.84 3.84 -0.51
N HIS A 45 5.36 4.76 -1.35
CA HIS A 45 4.08 4.61 -2.04
C HIS A 45 4.06 3.33 -2.89
N LYS A 46 5.14 3.10 -3.65
CA LYS A 46 5.32 1.87 -4.42
C LYS A 46 5.35 0.62 -3.54
N PHE A 47 6.02 0.68 -2.39
CA PHE A 47 6.07 -0.42 -1.42
C PHE A 47 4.67 -0.75 -0.88
N VAL A 48 3.97 0.24 -0.34
CA VAL A 48 2.64 0.06 0.24
C VAL A 48 1.65 -0.45 -0.81
N THR A 49 1.73 0.07 -2.04
CA THR A 49 0.93 -0.37 -3.19
C THR A 49 1.18 -1.84 -3.52
N GLU A 50 2.44 -2.25 -3.70
CA GLU A 50 2.80 -3.63 -3.99
C GLU A 50 2.40 -4.56 -2.83
N TYR A 51 2.64 -4.15 -1.59
CA TYR A 51 2.28 -4.92 -0.40
C TYR A 51 0.76 -5.15 -0.33
N LEU A 52 -0.05 -4.10 -0.41
CA LEU A 52 -1.51 -4.21 -0.39
C LEU A 52 -2.05 -4.99 -1.57
N ILE A 53 -1.62 -4.66 -2.79
CA ILE A 53 -2.18 -5.29 -3.98
C ILE A 53 -1.73 -6.74 -4.09
N LYS A 54 -0.43 -7.03 -3.96
CA LYS A 54 0.11 -8.37 -4.25
C LYS A 54 -0.06 -9.35 -3.11
N ILE A 55 0.06 -8.90 -1.86
CA ILE A 55 -0.09 -9.78 -0.69
C ILE A 55 -1.55 -9.83 -0.25
N TYR A 56 -2.21 -8.68 -0.12
CA TYR A 56 -3.53 -8.63 0.50
C TYR A 56 -4.70 -8.83 -0.48
N VAL A 57 -4.67 -8.14 -1.64
CA VAL A 57 -5.77 -8.22 -2.63
C VAL A 57 -5.63 -9.42 -3.56
N GLU A 58 -4.48 -9.58 -4.20
CA GLU A 58 -4.23 -10.64 -5.18
C GLU A 58 -3.74 -11.95 -4.54
N LYS A 59 -3.14 -11.90 -3.34
CA LYS A 59 -2.53 -13.05 -2.64
C LYS A 59 -1.58 -13.88 -3.53
N LYS A 60 -0.84 -13.20 -4.41
CA LYS A 60 0.05 -13.82 -5.40
C LYS A 60 1.52 -13.85 -5.00
N LEU A 61 1.92 -12.97 -4.09
CA LEU A 61 3.29 -12.89 -3.59
C LEU A 61 3.30 -13.07 -2.08
N THR A 62 4.38 -13.68 -1.60
CA THR A 62 4.71 -13.72 -0.19
C THR A 62 5.33 -12.41 0.28
N GLU A 63 5.31 -12.19 1.59
CA GLU A 63 5.93 -11.02 2.21
C GLU A 63 7.42 -10.93 1.85
N GLU A 64 8.16 -12.02 1.93
CA GLU A 64 9.58 -12.09 1.60
C GLU A 64 9.87 -11.70 0.13
N GLU A 65 9.04 -12.14 -0.81
CA GLU A 65 9.17 -11.76 -2.23
C GLU A 65 8.93 -10.28 -2.47
N VAL A 66 8.05 -9.63 -1.70
CA VAL A 66 7.87 -8.17 -1.79
C VAL A 66 9.05 -7.48 -1.15
N LEU A 67 9.51 -7.89 0.03
CA LEU A 67 10.65 -7.29 0.73
C LEU A 67 11.94 -7.36 -0.10
N THR A 68 12.17 -8.47 -0.82
CA THR A 68 13.37 -8.64 -1.66
C THR A 68 13.39 -7.75 -2.90
N LYS A 69 12.22 -7.28 -3.39
CA LYS A 69 12.12 -6.39 -4.57
C LYS A 69 12.55 -4.95 -4.34
N PHE A 70 12.64 -4.52 -3.08
CA PHE A 70 12.97 -3.14 -2.75
C PHE A 70 14.37 -3.02 -2.16
N GLU A 71 15.11 -1.98 -2.51
CA GLU A 71 16.50 -1.75 -2.07
C GLU A 71 16.58 -0.90 -0.79
N PHE A 72 15.62 -1.03 0.12
CA PHE A 72 15.65 -0.33 1.42
C PHE A 72 16.46 -1.13 2.46
N PRO A 73 16.87 -0.50 3.58
CA PRO A 73 17.36 -1.24 4.74
C PRO A 73 16.34 -2.29 5.19
N GLU A 74 16.78 -3.52 5.51
CA GLU A 74 15.88 -4.63 5.84
C GLU A 74 14.95 -4.29 7.02
N GLU A 75 15.49 -3.60 8.02
CA GLU A 75 14.75 -3.07 9.17
C GLU A 75 13.60 -2.15 8.73
N ALA A 76 13.86 -1.23 7.81
CA ALA A 76 12.86 -0.30 7.29
C ALA A 76 11.73 -1.04 6.57
N LYS A 77 12.07 -2.08 5.79
CA LYS A 77 11.05 -2.89 5.10
C LYS A 77 10.17 -3.64 6.08
N ARG A 78 10.76 -4.23 7.12
CA ARG A 78 10.03 -4.95 8.18
C ARG A 78 9.15 -4.00 8.99
N GLU A 79 9.66 -2.81 9.36
CA GLU A 79 8.87 -1.77 10.04
C GLU A 79 7.69 -1.31 9.18
N LEU A 80 7.93 -1.01 7.88
CA LEU A 80 6.87 -0.63 6.95
C LEU A 80 5.82 -1.74 6.78
N ALA A 81 6.26 -2.98 6.59
CA ALA A 81 5.35 -4.11 6.42
C ALA A 81 4.45 -4.33 7.64
N ASN A 82 5.04 -4.27 8.85
CA ASN A 82 4.29 -4.39 10.10
C ASN A 82 3.25 -3.26 10.25
N GLU A 83 3.63 -2.02 9.94
CA GLU A 83 2.74 -0.87 10.02
C GLU A 83 1.57 -1.01 9.04
N VAL A 84 1.84 -1.36 7.78
CA VAL A 84 0.82 -1.61 6.76
C VAL A 84 -0.13 -2.73 7.21
N LYS A 85 0.40 -3.82 7.75
CA LYS A 85 -0.39 -4.95 8.25
C LYS A 85 -1.27 -4.58 9.44
N MET A 86 -0.76 -3.78 10.37
CA MET A 86 -1.53 -3.27 11.51
C MET A 86 -2.71 -2.42 11.05
N GLN A 87 -2.47 -1.46 10.16
CA GLN A 87 -3.54 -0.60 9.64
C GLN A 87 -4.58 -1.38 8.83
N ILE A 88 -4.17 -2.38 8.05
CA ILE A 88 -5.11 -3.29 7.37
C ILE A 88 -5.96 -4.06 8.38
N LYS A 89 -5.35 -4.57 9.46
CA LYS A 89 -6.06 -5.35 10.49
C LYS A 89 -7.09 -4.49 11.23
N GLU A 90 -6.74 -3.27 11.62
CA GLU A 90 -7.65 -2.32 12.27
C GLU A 90 -8.87 -2.02 11.40
N ARG A 91 -8.67 -1.84 10.09
CA ARG A 91 -9.75 -1.59 9.12
C ARG A 91 -10.67 -2.80 8.91
N ASN A 92 -10.15 -4.02 8.97
CA ASN A 92 -10.96 -5.24 8.84
C ASN A 92 -11.80 -5.56 10.08
N ILE A 93 -11.41 -5.06 11.26
CA ILE A 93 -12.19 -5.25 12.49
C ILE A 93 -13.44 -4.34 12.50
N GLN A 94 -13.48 -3.31 11.63
CA GLN A 94 -14.62 -2.40 11.49
C GLN A 94 -15.63 -2.82 10.40
N SER A 95 -15.43 -3.96 9.72
CA SER A 95 -16.34 -4.47 8.67
C SER A 95 -17.25 -5.58 9.17
#